data_AF-A0A915TZ11-F1
#
_entry.id   AF-A0A915TZ11-F1
#
_cell.length_a   1.000
_cell.length_b   1.000
_cell.length_c   1.000
_cell.angle_alpha   90.00
_cell.angle_beta   90.00
_cell.angle_gamma   90.00
#
_symmetry.space_group_name_H-M   'P 1'
#
loop_
_entity.id
_entity.type
_entity.pdbx_description
1 polymer ?
#
loop_
_entity_poly.entity_id
_entity_poly.type
_entity_poly.pdbx_seq_one_letter_code
_entity_poly.pdbx_strand_id
1 'polypeptide(L)'
;MPHFGLMDEGEMIPRDAALLRARLHVRCGRRRLFEGKLPEAVATLYDGLLAAMRWYALTDGEVHRQIHTRGDRLLEDDVELQKLLLEHGAWDDVLDFQGLRSLVDDAMEGRLADFDRHRLMEQIEAVLTRLGVLPFDEDALPPEDPETL
;
A
#
# COMPACT_ATOMS: atom_id res chain seq x y z
N MET A 1 6.73 -6.38 -10.56
CA MET A 1 6.10 -6.38 -9.23
C MET A 1 7.00 -7.15 -8.27
N PRO A 2 7.28 -6.64 -7.07
CA PRO A 2 8.25 -7.20 -6.11
C PRO A 2 7.88 -8.56 -5.51
N HIS A 3 6.69 -9.07 -5.81
CA HIS A 3 6.16 -10.34 -5.30
C HIS A 3 5.91 -11.38 -6.41
N PHE A 4 6.45 -11.18 -7.62
CA PHE A 4 6.25 -12.13 -8.73
C PHE A 4 6.75 -13.53 -8.32
N GLY A 5 5.83 -14.49 -8.18
CA GLY A 5 6.13 -15.85 -7.71
C GLY A 5 6.11 -16.08 -6.20
N LEU A 6 5.86 -15.05 -5.37
CA LEU A 6 5.82 -15.15 -3.90
C LEU A 6 4.41 -15.34 -3.33
N MET A 7 3.38 -15.21 -4.17
CA MET A 7 1.97 -15.41 -3.80
C MET A 7 1.16 -15.87 -5.00
N ASP A 8 0.19 -16.76 -4.76
CA ASP A 8 -0.85 -17.11 -5.73
C ASP A 8 -2.16 -16.40 -5.33
N GLU A 9 -2.40 -15.22 -5.89
CA GLU A 9 -3.60 -14.42 -5.61
C GLU A 9 -4.89 -15.16 -5.98
N GLY A 10 -4.85 -16.10 -6.94
CA GLY A 10 -6.02 -16.83 -7.41
C GLY A 10 -6.47 -17.93 -6.44
N GLU A 11 -5.56 -18.42 -5.60
CA GLU A 11 -5.83 -19.46 -4.60
C GLU A 11 -6.07 -18.88 -3.19
N MET A 12 -5.83 -17.59 -2.99
CA MET A 12 -5.97 -16.92 -1.70
C MET A 12 -7.35 -16.27 -1.51
N ILE A 13 -7.79 -16.20 -0.25
CA ILE A 13 -8.92 -15.34 0.11
C ILE A 13 -8.50 -13.89 -0.15
N PRO A 14 -9.31 -13.06 -0.87
CA PRO A 14 -8.91 -11.71 -1.29
C PRO A 14 -8.39 -10.83 -0.15
N ARG A 15 -8.98 -10.94 1.03
CA ARG A 15 -8.54 -10.25 2.24
C ARG A 15 -7.09 -10.59 2.60
N ASP A 16 -6.78 -11.88 2.68
CA ASP A 16 -5.47 -12.35 3.11
C ASP A 16 -4.40 -12.09 2.03
N ALA A 17 -4.78 -12.17 0.75
CA ALA A 17 -3.94 -11.75 -0.36
C ALA A 17 -3.57 -10.25 -0.27
N ALA A 18 -4.55 -9.39 -0.04
CA ALA A 18 -4.33 -7.95 0.11
C ALA A 18 -3.41 -7.63 1.29
N LEU A 19 -3.58 -8.30 2.43
CA LEU A 19 -2.71 -8.13 3.59
C LEU A 19 -1.26 -8.56 3.30
N LEU A 20 -1.08 -9.74 2.72
CA LEU A 20 0.25 -10.25 2.38
C LEU A 20 0.95 -9.32 1.40
N ARG A 21 0.24 -8.88 0.36
CA ARG A 21 0.74 -7.92 -0.63
C ARG A 21 1.16 -6.60 0.02
N ALA A 22 0.32 -6.03 0.89
CA ALA A 22 0.65 -4.81 1.62
C ALA A 22 1.97 -4.96 2.39
N ARG A 23 2.13 -6.05 3.16
CA ARG A 23 3.33 -6.31 3.96
C ARG A 23 4.58 -6.50 3.10
N LEU A 24 4.49 -7.31 2.04
CA LEU A 24 5.59 -7.54 1.10
C LEU A 24 6.04 -6.23 0.43
N HIS A 25 5.10 -5.42 -0.04
CA HIS A 25 5.40 -4.14 -0.66
C HIS A 25 5.99 -3.14 0.32
N VAL A 26 5.50 -3.08 1.56
CA VAL A 26 6.05 -2.17 2.57
C VAL A 26 7.49 -2.53 2.93
N ARG A 27 7.79 -3.82 3.14
CA ARG A 27 9.17 -4.29 3.39
C ARG A 27 10.09 -3.94 2.23
N CYS A 28 9.70 -4.30 1.01
CA CYS A 28 10.49 -4.07 -0.21
C CYS A 28 10.67 -2.57 -0.49
N GLY A 29 9.60 -1.78 -0.37
CA GLY A 29 9.60 -0.33 -0.57
C GLY A 29 10.51 0.39 0.43
N ARG A 30 10.44 0.00 1.71
CA ARG A 30 11.34 0.51 2.76
C ARG A 30 12.80 0.23 2.40
N ARG A 31 13.14 -0.99 2.00
CA ARG A 31 14.50 -1.36 1.59
C ARG A 31 14.99 -0.53 0.41
N ARG A 32 14.19 -0.45 -0.66
CA ARG A 32 14.53 0.34 -1.87
C ARG A 32 14.75 1.82 -1.56
N LEU A 33 13.98 2.37 -0.62
CA LEU A 33 14.13 3.74 -0.17
C LEU A 33 15.51 3.97 0.50
N PHE A 34 15.97 3.02 1.33
CA PHE A 34 17.28 3.05 1.96
C PHE A 34 18.44 2.80 0.98
N GLU A 35 18.23 2.00 -0.05
CA GLU A 35 19.21 1.75 -1.13
C GLU A 35 19.31 2.91 -2.14
N GLY A 36 18.43 3.91 -2.04
CA GLY A 36 18.40 5.04 -2.97
C GLY A 36 17.74 4.73 -4.33
N LYS A 37 17.03 3.60 -4.45
CA LYS A 37 16.22 3.22 -5.62
C LYS A 37 14.87 3.93 -5.58
N LEU A 38 14.90 5.26 -5.68
CA LEU A 38 13.76 6.12 -5.30
C LEU A 38 12.51 5.89 -6.16
N PRO A 39 12.59 5.84 -7.50
CA PRO A 39 11.39 5.62 -8.31
C PRO A 39 10.70 4.30 -7.97
N GLU A 40 11.47 3.23 -7.84
CA GLU A 40 10.97 1.90 -7.48
C GLU A 40 10.43 1.88 -6.05
N ALA A 41 11.08 2.57 -5.11
CA ALA A 41 10.63 2.68 -3.74
C ALA A 41 9.27 3.36 -3.64
N VAL A 42 9.11 4.53 -4.28
CA VAL A 42 7.86 5.31 -4.25
C VAL A 42 6.70 4.50 -4.85
N ALA A 43 6.89 3.91 -6.04
CA ALA A 43 5.88 3.08 -6.67
C ALA A 43 5.52 1.86 -5.80
N THR A 44 6.53 1.21 -5.22
CA THR A 44 6.33 0.01 -4.38
C THR A 44 5.58 0.32 -3.09
N LEU A 45 5.92 1.43 -2.43
CA LEU A 45 5.24 1.89 -1.22
C LEU A 45 3.80 2.29 -1.50
N TYR A 46 3.55 2.96 -2.63
CA TYR A 46 2.19 3.29 -3.07
C TYR A 46 1.35 2.04 -3.31
N ASP A 47 1.87 1.05 -4.04
CA ASP A 47 1.20 -0.24 -4.22
C ASP A 47 0.89 -0.94 -2.89
N GLY A 48 1.81 -0.87 -1.92
CA GLY A 48 1.62 -1.43 -0.57
C GLY A 48 0.52 -0.72 0.20
N LEU A 49 0.43 0.60 0.08
CA LEU A 49 -0.63 1.42 0.67
C LEU A 49 -2.00 1.09 0.06
N LEU A 50 -2.08 0.96 -1.27
CA LEU A 50 -3.31 0.55 -1.95
C LEU A 50 -3.77 -0.84 -1.52
N ALA A 51 -2.85 -1.79 -1.40
CA ALA A 51 -3.16 -3.12 -0.88
C ALA A 51 -3.65 -3.07 0.57
N ALA A 52 -3.07 -2.20 1.41
CA ALA A 52 -3.52 -1.98 2.79
C ALA A 52 -4.95 -1.42 2.86
N MET A 53 -5.27 -0.45 2.01
CA MET A 53 -6.62 0.13 1.91
C MET A 53 -7.64 -0.94 1.55
N ARG A 54 -7.35 -1.75 0.52
CA ARG A 54 -8.23 -2.86 0.10
C ARG A 54 -8.39 -3.89 1.22
N TRP A 55 -7.31 -4.26 1.88
CA TRP A 55 -7.37 -5.19 3.01
C TRP A 55 -8.26 -4.67 4.14
N TYR A 56 -8.12 -3.41 4.54
CA TYR A 56 -8.95 -2.80 5.57
C TYR A 56 -10.42 -2.86 5.16
N ALA A 57 -10.72 -2.47 3.92
CA ALA A 57 -12.07 -2.42 3.40
C ALA A 57 -12.73 -3.81 3.25
N LEU A 58 -11.92 -4.87 3.13
CA LEU A 58 -12.36 -6.27 3.15
C LEU A 58 -12.45 -6.87 4.57
N THR A 59 -11.91 -6.19 5.58
CA THR A 59 -11.83 -6.68 6.96
C THR A 59 -12.80 -5.98 7.88
N ASP A 60 -12.96 -4.66 7.74
CA ASP A 60 -13.88 -3.88 8.54
C ASP A 60 -15.33 -4.14 8.10
N GLY A 61 -16.16 -4.54 9.06
CA GLY A 61 -17.52 -5.00 8.77
C GLY A 61 -18.44 -3.91 8.21
N GLU A 62 -18.24 -2.64 8.58
CA GLU A 62 -19.06 -1.53 8.07
C GLU A 62 -18.56 -1.09 6.68
N VAL A 63 -17.26 -0.87 6.51
CA VAL A 63 -16.69 -0.52 5.21
C VAL A 63 -16.98 -1.61 4.17
N HIS A 64 -16.84 -2.88 4.55
CA HIS A 64 -17.13 -4.02 3.67
C HIS A 64 -18.61 -4.04 3.20
N ARG A 65 -19.56 -3.73 4.10
CA ARG A 65 -20.98 -3.62 3.73
C ARG A 65 -21.23 -2.49 2.74
N GLN A 66 -20.53 -1.36 2.90
CA GLN A 66 -20.68 -0.23 1.97
C GLN A 66 -20.12 -0.54 0.59
N ILE A 67 -18.98 -1.24 0.50
CA ILE A 67 -18.48 -1.76 -0.77
C ILE A 67 -19.51 -2.66 -1.43
N HIS A 68 -20.08 -3.62 -0.69
CA HIS A 68 -21.09 -4.53 -1.27
C HIS A 68 -22.33 -3.79 -1.78
N THR A 69 -22.71 -2.68 -1.14
CA THR A 69 -23.85 -1.85 -1.54
C THR A 69 -23.54 -0.95 -2.74
N ARG A 70 -22.34 -0.35 -2.78
CA ARG A 70 -21.91 0.59 -3.83
C ARG A 70 -21.28 -0.13 -5.04
N GLY A 71 -20.93 -1.40 -4.90
CA GLY A 71 -20.37 -2.28 -5.93
C GLY A 71 -18.85 -2.48 -5.79
N ASP A 72 -18.38 -3.68 -6.17
CA ASP A 72 -16.97 -4.11 -6.01
C ASP A 72 -15.97 -3.25 -6.79
N ARG A 73 -16.41 -2.49 -7.81
CA ARG A 73 -15.58 -1.50 -8.51
C ARG A 73 -14.99 -0.45 -7.58
N LEU A 74 -15.59 -0.23 -6.41
CA LEU A 74 -15.06 0.67 -5.39
C LEU A 74 -13.70 0.21 -4.85
N LEU A 75 -13.38 -1.10 -4.91
CA LEU A 75 -12.07 -1.63 -4.53
C LEU A 75 -10.99 -1.35 -5.59
N GLU A 76 -11.39 -1.05 -6.82
CA GLU A 76 -10.51 -0.76 -7.96
C GLU A 76 -10.25 0.74 -8.13
N ASP A 77 -11.11 1.59 -7.55
CA ASP A 77 -10.95 3.04 -7.57
C ASP A 77 -10.28 3.53 -6.28
N ASP A 78 -8.97 3.72 -6.36
CA ASP A 78 -8.15 4.11 -5.21
C ASP A 78 -8.59 5.44 -4.57
N VAL A 79 -9.11 6.39 -5.36
CA VAL A 79 -9.55 7.70 -4.87
C VAL A 79 -10.87 7.57 -4.13
N GLU A 80 -11.83 6.85 -4.71
CA GLU A 80 -13.12 6.62 -4.05
C GLU A 80 -12.98 5.72 -2.81
N LEU A 81 -12.06 4.75 -2.85
CA LEU A 81 -11.73 3.94 -1.69
C LEU A 81 -11.14 4.79 -0.57
N GLN A 82 -10.19 5.68 -0.89
CA GLN A 82 -9.60 6.60 0.10
C GLN A 82 -10.66 7.51 0.74
N LYS A 83 -11.59 8.05 -0.07
CA LYS A 83 -12.72 8.86 0.45
C LYS A 83 -13.59 8.06 1.40
N LEU A 84 -13.92 6.81 1.07
CA LEU A 84 -14.67 5.94 1.96
C LEU A 84 -13.92 5.73 3.28
N LEU A 85 -12.61 5.47 3.25
CA LEU A 85 -11.82 5.29 4.48
C LEU A 85 -11.75 6.56 5.33
N LEU A 86 -11.70 7.74 4.71
CA LEU A 86 -11.82 9.04 5.39
C LEU A 86 -13.19 9.21 6.07
N GLU A 87 -14.29 8.92 5.36
CA GLU A 87 -15.66 9.00 5.89
C GLU A 87 -15.85 8.12 7.14
N HIS A 88 -15.12 7.00 7.22
CA HIS A 88 -15.17 6.05 8.34
C HIS A 88 -14.10 6.28 9.41
N GLY A 89 -13.27 7.31 9.29
CA GLY A 89 -12.20 7.60 10.25
C GLY A 89 -11.07 6.57 10.27
N ALA A 90 -11.02 5.68 9.28
CA ALA A 90 -9.93 4.73 9.08
C ALA A 90 -8.69 5.39 8.43
N TRP A 91 -8.89 6.57 7.84
CA TRP A 91 -7.87 7.41 7.22
C TRP A 91 -7.95 8.83 7.81
N ASP A 92 -6.84 9.57 7.80
CA ASP A 92 -6.77 10.99 8.18
C ASP A 92 -5.88 11.79 7.23
N ASP A 93 -5.67 13.07 7.53
CA ASP A 93 -4.88 14.01 6.71
C ASP A 93 -3.36 13.90 6.95
N VAL A 94 -2.89 12.87 7.67
CA VAL A 94 -1.45 12.68 7.94
C VAL A 94 -0.64 12.47 6.66
N LEU A 95 -1.25 11.84 5.65
CA LEU A 95 -0.66 11.55 4.35
C LEU A 95 -1.43 12.28 3.25
N ASP A 96 -0.73 13.15 2.51
CA ASP A 96 -1.25 13.75 1.27
C ASP A 96 -1.31 12.68 0.17
N PHE A 97 -2.44 12.01 0.07
CA PHE A 97 -2.63 10.91 -0.88
C PHE A 97 -2.51 11.37 -2.34
N GLN A 98 -2.98 12.58 -2.66
CA GLN A 98 -2.86 13.14 -4.01
C GLN A 98 -1.41 13.51 -4.31
N GLY A 99 -0.72 14.13 -3.35
CA GLY A 99 0.71 14.40 -3.45
C GLY A 99 1.53 13.14 -3.66
N LEU A 100 1.23 12.05 -2.93
CA LEU A 100 1.89 10.76 -3.14
C LEU A 100 1.61 10.18 -4.53
N ARG A 101 0.37 10.25 -5.01
CA ARG A 101 0.04 9.80 -6.37
C ARG A 101 0.82 10.57 -7.44
N SER A 102 0.89 11.90 -7.32
CA SER A 102 1.70 12.73 -8.23
C SER A 102 3.19 12.39 -8.13
N LEU A 103 3.69 12.06 -6.93
CA LEU A 103 5.08 11.61 -6.74
C LEU A 103 5.36 10.28 -7.47
N VAL A 104 4.39 9.36 -7.49
CA VAL A 104 4.48 8.10 -8.25
C VAL A 104 4.48 8.37 -9.74
N ASP A 105 3.61 9.26 -10.23
CA ASP A 105 3.56 9.64 -11.64
C ASP A 105 4.91 10.23 -12.09
N ASP A 106 5.47 11.17 -11.30
CA ASP A 106 6.79 11.74 -11.58
C ASP A 106 7.93 10.71 -11.49
N ALA A 107 7.86 9.76 -10.55
CA ALA A 107 8.78 8.63 -10.50
C ALA A 107 8.74 7.80 -11.80
N MET A 108 7.55 7.52 -12.31
CA MET A 108 7.37 6.69 -13.50
C MET A 108 7.75 7.40 -14.79
N GLU A 109 7.68 8.72 -14.81
CA GLU A 109 8.10 9.53 -15.94
C GLU A 109 9.57 9.99 -15.86
N GLY A 110 10.33 9.53 -14.84
CA GLY A 110 11.75 9.87 -14.67
C GLY A 110 11.97 11.33 -14.28
N ARG A 111 10.96 11.98 -13.68
CA ARG A 111 10.98 13.40 -13.26
C ARG A 111 10.96 13.58 -11.74
N LEU A 112 11.23 12.52 -10.99
CA LEU A 112 11.18 12.54 -9.53
C LEU A 112 12.10 13.65 -8.98
N ALA A 113 11.48 14.71 -8.45
CA ALA A 113 12.19 15.76 -7.74
C ALA A 113 12.70 15.25 -6.39
N ASP A 114 13.61 15.99 -5.77
CA ASP A 114 14.00 15.71 -4.39
C ASP A 114 12.79 15.87 -3.45
N PHE A 115 12.63 14.91 -2.55
CA PHE A 115 11.58 14.90 -1.53
C PHE A 115 12.15 14.37 -0.20
N ASP A 116 11.45 14.68 0.89
CA ASP A 116 11.80 14.20 2.21
C ASP A 116 11.39 12.73 2.39
N ARG A 117 12.37 11.84 2.23
CA ARG A 117 12.19 10.38 2.31
C ARG A 117 11.77 9.93 3.71
N HIS A 118 12.29 10.58 4.75
CA HIS A 118 11.97 10.22 6.13
C HIS A 118 10.52 10.58 6.43
N ARG A 119 10.13 11.81 6.10
CA ARG A 119 8.75 12.27 6.26
C ARG A 119 7.77 11.39 5.48
N LEU A 120 8.07 11.05 4.23
CA LEU A 120 7.21 10.17 3.44
C LEU A 120 7.01 8.82 4.13
N MET A 121 8.10 8.20 4.60
CA MET A 121 8.01 6.90 5.28
C MET A 121 7.21 7.00 6.58
N GLU A 122 7.44 8.03 7.40
CA GLU A 122 6.69 8.26 8.64
C GLU A 122 5.19 8.40 8.38
N GLN A 123 4.79 9.16 7.36
CA GLN A 123 3.38 9.34 7.00
C GLN A 123 2.75 8.02 6.53
N ILE A 124 3.46 7.24 5.71
CA ILE A 124 2.99 5.93 5.24
C ILE A 124 2.86 4.94 6.42
N GLU A 125 3.85 4.88 7.32
CA GLU A 125 3.82 4.00 8.49
C GLU A 125 2.68 4.36 9.46
N ALA A 126 2.40 5.65 9.64
CA ALA A 126 1.27 6.11 10.45
C ALA A 126 -0.06 5.60 9.88
N VAL A 127 -0.26 5.70 8.56
CA VAL A 127 -1.46 5.18 7.90
C VAL A 127 -1.54 3.66 8.00
N LEU A 128 -0.45 2.93 7.71
CA LEU A 128 -0.42 1.47 7.77
C LEU A 128 -0.68 0.94 9.20
N THR A 129 -0.21 1.65 10.22
CA THR A 129 -0.50 1.33 11.62
C THR A 129 -1.97 1.52 11.93
N ARG A 130 -2.58 2.62 11.47
CA ARG A 130 -4.01 2.88 11.67
C ARG A 130 -4.89 1.87 10.95
N LEU A 131 -4.53 1.47 9.73
CA LEU A 131 -5.23 0.42 9.01
C LEU A 131 -5.06 -0.95 9.71
N GLY A 132 -4.01 -1.14 10.51
CA GLY A 132 -3.72 -2.39 11.22
C GLY A 132 -2.81 -3.35 10.45
N VAL A 133 -2.13 -2.86 9.41
CA VAL A 133 -1.11 -3.63 8.67
C VAL A 133 0.18 -3.73 9.46
N LEU A 134 0.58 -2.62 10.10
CA LEU A 134 1.73 -2.54 11.00
C LEU A 134 1.29 -2.63 12.48
N PRO A 135 2.14 -3.20 13.35
CA PRO A 135 3.41 -3.87 13.04
C PRO A 135 3.20 -5.28 12.45
N PHE A 136 4.22 -5.82 11.79
CA PHE A 136 4.28 -7.24 11.40
C PHE A 136 5.71 -7.77 11.53
N ASP A 137 5.84 -9.10 11.63
CA ASP A 137 7.13 -9.79 11.65
C ASP A 137 7.64 -9.95 10.21
N GLU A 138 8.76 -9.29 9.88
CA GLU A 138 9.37 -9.35 8.55
C GLU A 138 9.95 -10.74 8.24
N ASP A 139 10.37 -11.50 9.25
CA ASP A 139 10.95 -12.84 9.10
C ASP A 139 9.87 -13.89 8.81
N ALA A 140 8.60 -13.59 9.14
CA ALA A 140 7.45 -14.43 8.83
C ALA A 140 6.98 -14.30 7.38
N LEU A 141 7.49 -13.32 6.62
CA LEU A 141 7.16 -13.13 5.22
C LEU A 141 8.03 -14.01 4.30
N PRO A 142 7.51 -14.43 3.14
CA PRO A 142 8.32 -15.12 2.12
C PRO A 142 9.63 -14.37 1.82
N PRO A 143 10.76 -15.08 1.64
CA PRO A 143 12.02 -14.44 1.28
C PRO A 143 11.90 -13.76 -0.08
N GLU A 144 12.54 -12.61 -0.23
CA GLU A 144 12.58 -11.87 -1.50
C GLU A 144 13.60 -12.51 -2.44
N ASP A 145 13.31 -12.53 -3.73
CA ASP A 145 14.28 -12.96 -4.74
C ASP A 145 15.35 -11.87 -4.92
N PRO A 146 16.64 -12.16 -4.65
CA PRO A 146 17.73 -11.20 -4.79
C PRO A 146 17.86 -10.59 -6.19
N GLU A 147 17.41 -11.30 -7.23
CA GLU A 147 17.46 -10.81 -8.61
C GLU A 147 16.39 -9.75 -8.92
N THR A 148 15.38 -9.63 -8.05
CA THR A 148 14.27 -8.67 -8.17
C THR A 148 14.41 -7.47 -7.23
N LEU A 149 15.51 -7.42 -6.46
CA LEU A 149 15.84 -6.37 -5.50
C LEU A 149 16.42 -5.12 -6.15
#